data_AF-A0A7Z9VFK4-F1
#
_entry.id   AF-A0A7Z9VFK4-F1
#
_cell.length_a   1.000
_cell.length_b   1.000
_cell.length_c   1.000
_cell.angle_alpha   90.00
_cell.angle_beta   90.00
_cell.angle_gamma   90.00
#
_symmetry.space_group_name_H-M   'P 1'
#
loop_
_entity.id
_entity.type
_entity.pdbx_description
1 polymer ?
#
loop_
_entity_poly.entity_id
_entity_poly.type
_entity_poly.pdbx_seq_one_letter_code
_entity_poly.pdbx_strand_id
1 'polypeptide(L)'
;MVQSPPANIDRRDLLPGLFPDHEEWLFISGLAGASRDTASLTGDGAHLYSMAGTMGAAVPMGLGMALSAPDRKVAVITGDGELLMGIGALVTIASVQPQNLTVVCQDNSLHGETGGQKGHTAETANLEAIAQGAGIASTMTISEPGQITNAAAFIAEAPGPRFLLTRILPTPPCDFKRDLDMAACRVRFRQNFLASI
;
A
#
# COMPACT_ATOMS: atom_id res chain seq x y z
N MET A 1 21.92 -12.24 -6.59
CA MET A 1 20.78 -11.42 -6.09
C MET A 1 19.54 -11.85 -6.87
N VAL A 2 18.43 -12.13 -6.21
CA VAL A 2 17.18 -12.55 -6.87
C VAL A 2 16.49 -11.29 -7.41
N GLN A 3 16.38 -11.17 -8.74
CA GLN A 3 15.61 -10.10 -9.37
C GLN A 3 14.13 -10.29 -9.10
N SER A 4 13.40 -9.19 -8.93
CA SER A 4 11.93 -9.22 -8.81
C SER A 4 11.32 -9.83 -10.07
N PRO A 5 10.24 -10.63 -9.95
CA PRO A 5 9.57 -11.20 -11.11
C PRO A 5 8.99 -10.10 -12.03
N PRO A 6 8.73 -10.41 -13.31
CA PRO A 6 8.14 -9.45 -14.23
C PRO A 6 6.76 -8.98 -13.76
N ALA A 7 6.34 -7.80 -14.18
CA ALA A 7 5.01 -7.27 -13.89
C ALA A 7 3.97 -7.87 -14.84
N ASN A 8 2.93 -8.53 -14.29
CA ASN A 8 1.84 -9.11 -15.09
C ASN A 8 0.43 -8.92 -14.48
N ILE A 9 0.31 -8.24 -13.34
CA ILE A 9 -0.99 -7.97 -12.72
C ILE A 9 -1.58 -6.67 -13.25
N ASP A 10 -2.84 -6.65 -13.71
CA ASP A 10 -3.56 -5.40 -13.91
C ASP A 10 -3.87 -4.79 -12.53
N ARG A 11 -3.37 -3.57 -12.32
CA ARG A 11 -3.55 -2.81 -11.08
C ARG A 11 -5.02 -2.60 -10.70
N ARG A 12 -5.93 -2.61 -11.68
CA ARG A 12 -7.37 -2.42 -11.49
C ARG A 12 -8.04 -3.63 -10.84
N ASP A 13 -7.50 -4.82 -11.08
CA ASP A 13 -8.02 -6.08 -10.52
C ASP A 13 -7.38 -6.40 -9.17
N LEU A 14 -6.21 -5.82 -8.89
CA LEU A 14 -5.42 -6.12 -7.70
C LEU A 14 -6.16 -5.82 -6.39
N LEU A 15 -6.54 -4.56 -6.16
CA LEU A 15 -7.08 -4.15 -4.87
C LEU A 15 -8.46 -4.77 -4.56
N PRO A 16 -9.41 -4.87 -5.52
CA PRO A 16 -10.67 -5.58 -5.29
C PRO A 16 -10.46 -7.06 -4.91
N GLY A 17 -9.48 -7.73 -5.51
CA GLY A 17 -9.18 -9.12 -5.19
C GLY A 17 -8.45 -9.30 -3.86
N LEU A 18 -7.62 -8.33 -3.45
CA LEU A 18 -6.96 -8.35 -2.14
C LEU A 18 -7.92 -8.00 -1.00
N PHE A 19 -8.82 -7.04 -1.22
CA PHE A 19 -9.69 -6.48 -0.18
C PHE A 19 -11.17 -6.56 -0.59
N PRO A 20 -11.77 -7.77 -0.69
CA PRO A 20 -13.18 -7.91 -1.03
C PRO A 20 -14.10 -7.21 -0.02
N ASP A 21 -13.75 -7.24 1.27
CA ASP A 21 -14.46 -6.57 2.36
C ASP A 21 -13.73 -5.29 2.81
N HIS A 22 -13.39 -4.42 1.86
CA HIS A 22 -12.55 -3.24 2.11
C HIS A 22 -13.10 -2.31 3.21
N GLU A 23 -14.41 -2.28 3.45
CA GLU A 23 -15.04 -1.49 4.53
C GLU A 23 -14.56 -1.86 5.94
N GLU A 24 -13.99 -3.06 6.15
CA GLU A 24 -13.42 -3.46 7.44
C GLU A 24 -12.05 -2.82 7.73
N TRP A 25 -11.41 -2.25 6.71
CA TRP A 25 -10.04 -1.76 6.76
C TRP A 25 -9.99 -0.25 6.85
N LEU A 26 -8.99 0.25 7.59
CA LEU A 26 -8.56 1.64 7.50
C LEU A 26 -7.43 1.73 6.47
N PHE A 27 -7.68 2.47 5.40
CA PHE A 27 -6.69 2.67 4.33
C PHE A 27 -5.94 3.98 4.51
N ILE A 28 -4.61 3.89 4.46
CA ILE A 28 -3.73 5.02 4.17
C ILE A 28 -3.15 4.76 2.79
N SER A 29 -3.44 5.60 1.80
CA SER A 29 -2.78 5.48 0.50
C SER A 29 -1.76 6.57 0.31
N GLY A 30 -0.73 6.24 -0.46
CA GLY A 30 0.24 7.18 -0.97
C GLY A 30 -0.36 8.17 -1.95
N LEU A 31 0.45 8.66 -2.88
CA LEU A 31 0.03 9.57 -3.94
C LEU A 31 -0.02 8.87 -5.30
N ALA A 32 -0.28 9.64 -6.36
CA ALA A 32 -0.25 9.14 -7.74
C ALA A 32 -1.21 7.95 -7.98
N GLY A 33 -0.73 6.91 -8.66
CA GLY A 33 -1.54 5.76 -9.02
C GLY A 33 -2.10 4.99 -7.83
N ALA A 34 -1.29 4.73 -6.79
CA ALA A 34 -1.75 4.00 -5.60
C ALA A 34 -2.94 4.68 -4.93
N SER A 35 -2.90 6.01 -4.89
CA SER A 35 -3.97 6.84 -4.36
C SER A 35 -5.28 6.73 -5.16
N ARG A 36 -5.18 6.73 -6.49
CA ARG A 36 -6.33 6.61 -7.41
C ARG A 36 -6.93 5.21 -7.40
N ASP A 37 -6.10 4.18 -7.37
CA ASP A 37 -6.57 2.79 -7.28
C ASP A 37 -7.30 2.55 -5.95
N THR A 38 -6.76 3.05 -4.84
CA THR A 38 -7.39 2.90 -3.52
C THR A 38 -8.68 3.72 -3.42
N ALA A 39 -8.71 4.93 -4.01
CA ALA A 39 -9.93 5.72 -4.08
C ALA A 39 -11.00 5.04 -4.94
N SER A 40 -10.60 4.40 -6.04
CA SER A 40 -11.51 3.59 -6.87
C SER A 40 -12.07 2.39 -6.12
N LEU A 41 -11.27 1.72 -5.29
CA LEU A 41 -11.72 0.61 -4.44
C LEU A 41 -12.75 1.10 -3.41
N THR A 42 -12.43 2.20 -2.72
CA THR A 42 -13.18 2.68 -1.55
C THR A 42 -14.30 3.66 -1.88
N GLY A 43 -14.45 4.04 -3.15
CA GLY A 43 -15.32 5.16 -3.55
C GLY A 43 -14.89 6.50 -2.96
N ASP A 44 -13.60 6.68 -2.64
CA ASP A 44 -13.06 7.78 -1.83
C ASP A 44 -13.84 7.98 -0.51
N GLY A 45 -14.16 6.84 0.11
CA GLY A 45 -14.96 6.74 1.32
C GLY A 45 -14.28 7.28 2.59
N ALA A 46 -15.00 7.17 3.70
CA ALA A 46 -14.56 7.71 4.99
C ALA A 46 -13.50 6.84 5.69
N HIS A 47 -13.27 5.62 5.22
CA HIS A 47 -12.21 4.71 5.67
C HIS A 47 -10.93 4.81 4.84
N LEU A 48 -10.84 5.77 3.92
CA LEU A 48 -9.63 6.12 3.19
C LEU A 48 -9.10 7.49 3.62
N TYR A 49 -7.83 7.54 4.00
CA TYR A 49 -7.04 8.76 3.98
C TYR A 49 -6.02 8.69 2.85
N SER A 50 -6.33 9.39 1.75
CA SER A 50 -5.48 9.41 0.57
C SER A 50 -4.48 10.55 0.65
N MET A 51 -3.18 10.27 0.67
CA MET A 51 -2.18 11.31 0.72
C MET A 51 -2.10 12.07 -0.63
N ALA A 52 -1.87 13.38 -0.53
CA ALA A 52 -1.59 14.23 -1.68
C ALA A 52 -0.37 15.11 -1.39
N GLY A 53 0.65 15.03 -2.24
CA GLY A 53 1.78 15.97 -2.24
C GLY A 53 2.94 15.66 -1.29
N THR A 54 2.96 14.50 -0.62
CA THR A 54 4.10 14.11 0.24
C THR A 54 4.56 12.69 -0.05
N MET A 55 5.54 12.53 -0.92
CA MET A 55 6.14 11.22 -1.20
C MET A 55 6.83 10.66 0.04
N GLY A 56 6.72 9.35 0.26
CA GLY A 56 7.33 8.63 1.38
C GLY A 56 6.54 8.67 2.68
N ALA A 57 5.40 9.36 2.73
CA ALA A 57 4.63 9.55 3.96
C ALA A 57 3.60 8.44 4.25
N ALA A 58 3.15 7.67 3.25
CA ALA A 58 2.08 6.68 3.44
C ALA A 58 2.43 5.62 4.50
N VAL A 59 3.63 5.06 4.43
CA VAL A 59 4.08 4.00 5.35
C VAL A 59 4.20 4.48 6.80
N PRO A 60 4.89 5.60 7.12
CA PRO A 60 4.93 6.09 8.50
C PRO A 60 3.56 6.55 9.02
N MET A 61 2.69 7.11 8.16
CA MET A 61 1.31 7.45 8.53
C MET A 61 0.49 6.21 8.86
N GLY A 62 0.62 5.14 8.06
CA GLY A 62 0.01 3.85 8.32
C GLY A 62 0.48 3.20 9.61
N LEU A 63 1.78 3.28 9.92
CA LEU A 63 2.31 2.85 11.20
C LEU A 63 1.66 3.62 12.36
N GLY A 64 1.59 4.95 12.28
CA GLY A 64 0.92 5.76 13.29
C GLY A 64 -0.55 5.39 13.50
N MET A 65 -1.26 5.09 12.41
CA MET A 65 -2.65 4.63 12.46
C MET A 65 -2.76 3.25 13.13
N ALA A 66 -1.90 2.30 12.76
CA ALA A 66 -1.89 0.96 13.34
C ALA A 66 -1.68 0.99 14.86
N LEU A 67 -0.79 1.86 15.33
CA LEU A 67 -0.52 2.07 16.76
C LEU A 67 -1.66 2.79 17.49
N SER A 68 -2.36 3.69 16.81
CA SER A 68 -3.48 4.45 17.39
C SER A 68 -4.78 3.65 17.42
N ALA A 69 -4.88 2.58 16.63
CA ALA A 69 -6.07 1.73 16.51
C ALA A 69 -5.70 0.25 16.52
N PRO A 70 -5.17 -0.29 17.63
CA PRO A 70 -4.64 -1.66 17.69
C PRO A 70 -5.68 -2.73 17.33
N ASP A 71 -6.96 -2.46 17.57
CA ASP A 71 -8.08 -3.39 17.30
C ASP A 71 -8.64 -3.28 15.86
N ARG A 72 -8.04 -2.45 15.00
CA ARG A 72 -8.48 -2.20 13.62
C ARG A 72 -7.47 -2.68 12.61
N LYS A 73 -7.94 -3.25 11.50
CA LYS A 73 -7.09 -3.64 10.36
C LYS A 73 -6.64 -2.37 9.62
N VAL A 74 -5.33 -2.19 9.42
CA VAL A 74 -4.76 -1.04 8.72
C VAL A 74 -4.02 -1.50 7.47
N ALA A 75 -4.38 -0.95 6.32
CA ALA A 75 -3.72 -1.21 5.05
C ALA A 75 -3.07 0.08 4.51
N VAL A 76 -1.78 -0.01 4.20
CA VAL A 76 -1.06 1.02 3.47
C VAL A 76 -0.95 0.60 2.02
N ILE A 77 -1.45 1.42 1.09
CA ILE A 77 -1.29 1.19 -0.35
C ILE A 77 -0.32 2.24 -0.90
N THR A 78 0.87 1.80 -1.32
CA THR A 78 1.94 2.68 -1.80
C THR A 78 2.46 2.23 -3.17
N GLY A 79 3.06 3.15 -3.93
CA GLY A 79 3.88 2.80 -5.10
C GLY A 79 5.33 2.50 -4.71
N ASP A 80 6.08 1.84 -5.60
CA ASP A 80 7.51 1.56 -5.45
C ASP A 80 8.35 2.83 -5.30
N GLY A 81 8.15 3.82 -6.19
CA GLY A 81 8.88 5.09 -6.14
C GLY A 81 8.60 5.88 -4.86
N GLU A 82 7.37 5.80 -4.34
CA GLU A 82 7.01 6.44 -3.08
C GLU A 82 7.62 5.73 -1.87
N LEU A 83 7.54 4.39 -1.83
CA LEU A 83 8.12 3.58 -0.76
C LEU A 83 9.63 3.83 -0.64
N LEU A 84 10.33 3.93 -1.78
CA LEU A 84 11.77 4.19 -1.80
C LEU A 84 12.14 5.54 -1.16
N MET A 85 11.29 6.56 -1.25
CA MET A 85 11.53 7.86 -0.59
C MET A 85 11.30 7.81 0.92
N GLY A 86 10.44 6.90 1.40
CA GLY A 86 10.12 6.68 2.81
C GLY A 86 10.71 5.40 3.40
N ILE A 87 11.73 4.81 2.77
CA ILE A 87 12.12 3.42 2.99
C ILE A 87 12.55 3.10 4.44
N GLY A 88 13.11 4.08 5.16
CA GLY A 88 13.48 3.95 6.57
C GLY A 88 12.29 3.63 7.50
N ALA A 89 11.06 3.90 7.07
CA ALA A 89 9.86 3.53 7.81
C ALA A 89 9.71 2.00 7.95
N LEU A 90 10.24 1.20 7.03
CA LEU A 90 10.26 -0.27 7.15
C LEU A 90 11.07 -0.74 8.36
N VAL A 91 12.19 -0.08 8.66
CA VAL A 91 13.01 -0.37 9.86
C VAL A 91 12.25 -0.03 11.14
N THR A 92 11.47 1.05 11.11
CA THR A 92 10.64 1.45 12.26
C THR A 92 9.50 0.45 12.47
N ILE A 93 8.81 0.03 11.39
CA ILE A 93 7.80 -1.03 11.44
C ILE A 93 8.38 -2.32 12.01
N ALA A 94 9.56 -2.73 11.55
CA ALA A 94 10.23 -3.93 12.04
C ALA A 94 10.68 -3.83 13.51
N SER A 95 10.92 -2.62 14.02
CA SER A 95 11.25 -2.41 15.43
C SER A 95 10.01 -2.43 16.33
N VAL A 96 8.88 -1.93 15.83
CA VAL A 96 7.63 -1.77 16.59
C VAL A 96 6.71 -2.98 16.49
N GLN A 97 6.73 -3.70 15.37
CA GLN A 97 5.98 -4.93 15.10
C GLN A 97 4.45 -4.83 15.30
N PRO A 98 3.75 -3.83 14.72
CA PRO A 98 2.30 -3.72 14.84
C PRO A 98 1.59 -4.89 14.13
N GLN A 99 0.82 -5.68 14.90
CA GLN A 99 0.18 -6.90 14.40
C GLN A 99 -0.95 -6.65 13.40
N ASN A 100 -1.53 -5.45 13.42
CA ASN A 100 -2.68 -5.06 12.61
C ASN A 100 -2.32 -4.31 11.32
N LEU A 101 -1.03 -4.16 11.00
CA LEU A 101 -0.54 -3.41 9.83
C LEU A 101 -0.25 -4.33 8.63
N THR A 102 -0.69 -3.90 7.45
CA THR A 102 -0.32 -4.47 6.14
C THR A 102 0.17 -3.34 5.24
N VAL A 103 1.34 -3.50 4.63
CA VAL A 103 1.87 -2.60 3.59
C VAL A 103 1.79 -3.33 2.25
N VAL A 104 1.04 -2.79 1.30
CA VAL A 104 0.95 -3.27 -0.08
C VAL A 104 1.69 -2.28 -0.99
N CYS A 105 2.76 -2.74 -1.63
CA CYS A 105 3.55 -1.97 -2.56
C CYS A 105 3.20 -2.36 -4.01
N GLN A 106 2.50 -1.47 -4.71
CA GLN A 106 2.26 -1.54 -6.14
C GLN A 106 3.51 -1.13 -6.91
N ASP A 107 4.20 -2.11 -7.48
CA ASP A 107 5.48 -1.89 -8.15
C ASP A 107 5.34 -2.14 -9.66
N ASN A 108 5.25 -1.04 -10.40
CA ASN A 108 5.30 -1.02 -11.87
C ASN A 108 6.68 -0.64 -12.40
N SER A 109 7.66 -0.45 -11.51
CA SER A 109 9.02 -0.05 -11.82
C SER A 109 9.15 1.26 -12.58
N LEU A 110 8.18 2.18 -12.47
CA LEU A 110 8.09 3.41 -13.25
C LEU A 110 7.51 4.58 -12.45
N HIS A 111 8.10 5.76 -12.61
CA HIS A 111 7.53 7.02 -12.13
C HIS A 111 6.44 7.54 -13.08
N GLY A 112 5.26 6.89 -13.05
CA GLY A 112 4.16 7.13 -14.00
C GLY A 112 3.65 8.58 -14.09
N GLU A 113 3.66 9.34 -12.99
CA GLU A 113 3.16 10.74 -13.00
C GLU A 113 4.14 11.75 -13.59
N THR A 114 5.45 11.50 -13.46
CA THR A 114 6.48 12.49 -13.79
C THR A 114 7.05 12.31 -15.19
N GLY A 115 6.44 11.45 -16.01
CA GLY A 115 6.87 11.19 -17.39
C GLY A 115 7.40 9.77 -17.64
N GLY A 116 7.21 8.83 -16.72
CA GLY A 116 7.49 7.41 -16.96
C GLY A 116 8.98 7.06 -16.93
N GLN A 117 9.76 7.74 -16.09
CA GLN A 117 11.16 7.36 -15.86
C GLN A 117 11.22 5.99 -15.19
N LYS A 118 12.19 5.16 -15.58
CA LYS A 118 12.44 3.88 -14.91
C LYS A 118 12.76 4.10 -13.43
N GLY A 119 12.05 3.40 -12.57
CA GLY A 119 12.31 3.34 -11.14
C GLY A 119 13.44 2.38 -10.79
N HIS A 120 13.93 2.41 -9.55
CA HIS A 120 15.07 1.59 -9.12
C HIS A 120 14.75 0.08 -9.08
N THR A 121 13.47 -0.30 -9.00
CA THR A 121 13.02 -1.70 -9.06
C THR A 121 13.02 -2.26 -10.49
N ALA A 122 13.14 -1.41 -11.52
CA ALA A 122 13.42 -1.85 -12.88
C ALA A 122 14.84 -2.40 -13.03
N GLU A 123 15.74 -2.02 -12.12
CA GLU A 123 17.17 -2.28 -12.21
C GLU A 123 17.59 -3.32 -11.18
N THR A 124 17.77 -2.91 -9.91
CA THR A 124 18.43 -3.73 -8.89
C THR A 124 17.70 -3.80 -7.55
N ALA A 125 16.83 -2.84 -7.25
CA ALA A 125 16.14 -2.80 -5.96
C ALA A 125 15.11 -3.93 -5.87
N ASN A 126 15.22 -4.78 -4.86
CA ASN A 126 14.21 -5.77 -4.49
C ASN A 126 13.57 -5.35 -3.17
N LEU A 127 12.34 -4.84 -3.24
CA LEU A 127 11.64 -4.26 -2.09
C LEU A 127 11.21 -5.31 -1.06
N GLU A 128 10.89 -6.54 -1.46
CA GLU A 128 10.64 -7.63 -0.52
C GLU A 128 11.92 -7.98 0.26
N ALA A 129 13.05 -8.13 -0.44
CA ALA A 129 14.33 -8.42 0.21
C ALA A 129 14.75 -7.29 1.17
N ILE A 130 14.44 -6.03 0.84
CA ILE A 130 14.66 -4.89 1.74
C ILE A 130 13.74 -4.97 2.96
N ALA A 131 12.45 -5.29 2.80
CA ALA A 131 11.53 -5.46 3.92
C ALA A 131 11.97 -6.60 4.85
N GLN A 132 12.40 -7.74 4.29
CA GLN A 132 12.99 -8.85 5.05
C GLN A 132 14.27 -8.40 5.79
N GLY A 133 15.17 -7.70 5.08
CA GLY A 133 16.41 -7.17 5.67
C GLY A 133 16.19 -6.11 6.74
N ALA A 134 15.06 -5.39 6.70
CA ALA A 134 14.64 -4.49 7.76
C ALA A 134 14.14 -5.23 9.01
N GLY A 135 13.76 -6.51 8.90
CA GLY A 135 13.27 -7.35 10.00
C GLY A 135 11.76 -7.64 9.96
N ILE A 136 11.07 -7.38 8.84
CA ILE A 136 9.68 -7.79 8.65
C ILE A 136 9.65 -9.26 8.23
N ALA A 137 9.16 -10.15 9.09
CA ALA A 137 9.15 -11.59 8.85
C ALA A 137 8.08 -12.04 7.84
N SER A 138 6.89 -11.43 7.91
CA SER A 138 5.78 -11.74 7.02
C SER A 138 5.89 -10.92 5.75
N THR A 139 6.54 -11.49 4.73
CA THR A 139 6.62 -10.89 3.39
C THR A 139 6.09 -11.84 2.31
N MET A 140 5.58 -11.25 1.23
CA MET A 140 5.20 -11.98 0.04
C MET A 140 5.40 -11.10 -1.20
N THR A 141 5.84 -11.68 -2.31
CA THR A 141 5.78 -11.07 -3.64
C THR A 141 4.80 -11.84 -4.54
N ILE A 142 3.95 -11.12 -5.27
CA ILE A 142 3.14 -11.66 -6.36
C ILE A 142 3.41 -10.93 -7.67
N SER A 143 3.30 -11.65 -8.78
CA SER A 143 3.46 -11.14 -10.14
C SER A 143 2.39 -11.57 -11.13
N GLU A 144 1.59 -12.57 -10.78
CA GLU A 144 0.57 -13.15 -11.66
C GLU A 144 -0.84 -12.96 -11.07
N PRO A 145 -1.87 -12.68 -11.90
CA PRO A 145 -3.25 -12.53 -11.43
C PRO A 145 -3.77 -13.72 -10.62
N GLY A 146 -3.37 -14.95 -10.99
CA GLY A 146 -3.77 -16.17 -10.27
C GLY A 146 -3.25 -16.26 -8.83
N GLN A 147 -2.32 -15.39 -8.42
CA GLN A 147 -1.78 -15.35 -7.06
C GLN A 147 -2.57 -14.43 -6.11
N ILE A 148 -3.50 -13.61 -6.63
CA ILE A 148 -4.23 -12.62 -5.85
C ILE A 148 -5.02 -13.27 -4.71
N THR A 149 -5.66 -14.42 -4.94
CA THR A 149 -6.39 -15.16 -3.88
C THR A 149 -5.48 -15.59 -2.74
N ASN A 150 -4.27 -16.09 -3.04
CA ASN A 150 -3.31 -16.49 -2.01
C ASN A 150 -2.72 -15.27 -1.29
N ALA A 151 -2.55 -14.16 -1.99
CA ALA A 151 -2.13 -12.90 -1.37
C ALA A 151 -3.22 -12.32 -0.46
N ALA A 152 -4.49 -12.44 -0.82
CA ALA A 152 -5.62 -12.07 0.03
C ALA A 152 -5.64 -12.91 1.33
N ALA A 153 -5.41 -14.22 1.24
CA ALA A 153 -5.26 -15.09 2.40
C ALA A 153 -4.04 -14.68 3.25
N PHE A 154 -2.90 -14.40 2.63
CA PHE A 154 -1.70 -13.93 3.33
C PHE A 154 -1.96 -12.64 4.12
N ILE A 155 -2.60 -11.63 3.51
CA ILE A 155 -2.88 -10.39 4.24
C ILE A 155 -3.90 -10.59 5.35
N ALA A 156 -4.78 -11.59 5.28
CA ALA A 156 -5.77 -11.88 6.31
C ALA A 156 -5.22 -12.70 7.48
N GLU A 157 -4.34 -13.67 7.18
CA GLU A 157 -3.99 -14.76 8.11
C GLU A 157 -2.55 -14.69 8.64
N ALA A 158 -1.61 -14.07 7.89
CA ALA A 158 -0.23 -14.02 8.33
C ALA A 158 -0.04 -13.09 9.54
N PRO A 159 0.90 -13.38 10.46
CA PRO A 159 1.22 -12.47 11.56
C PRO A 159 1.66 -11.10 11.06
N GLY A 160 1.23 -10.02 11.70
CA GLY A 160 1.68 -8.68 11.37
C GLY A 160 3.05 -8.34 11.96
N PRO A 161 3.73 -7.31 11.45
CA PRO A 161 3.36 -6.51 10.27
C PRO A 161 3.62 -7.29 8.97
N ARG A 162 2.78 -7.06 7.97
CA ARG A 162 2.87 -7.74 6.66
C ARG A 162 3.39 -6.79 5.59
N PHE A 163 4.27 -7.28 4.72
CA PHE A 163 4.70 -6.57 3.52
C PHE A 163 4.39 -7.39 2.27
N LEU A 164 3.52 -6.87 1.41
CA LEU A 164 3.13 -7.49 0.15
C LEU A 164 3.67 -6.64 -1.02
N LEU A 165 4.58 -7.18 -1.81
CA LEU A 165 5.02 -6.58 -3.06
C LEU A 165 4.17 -7.14 -4.22
N THR A 166 3.56 -6.25 -5.00
CA THR A 166 2.70 -6.63 -6.13
C THR A 166 3.28 -6.07 -7.42
N ARG A 167 3.73 -6.94 -8.32
CA ARG A 167 4.29 -6.55 -9.62
C ARG A 167 3.17 -6.27 -10.61
N ILE A 168 2.88 -4.99 -10.81
CA ILE A 168 1.74 -4.52 -11.62
C ILE A 168 2.19 -3.97 -12.96
N LEU A 169 1.35 -4.16 -13.98
CA LEU A 169 1.58 -3.63 -15.31
C LEU A 169 1.72 -2.09 -15.26
N PRO A 170 2.55 -1.50 -16.13
CA PRO A 170 2.76 -0.05 -16.19
C PRO A 170 1.61 0.66 -16.93
N THR A 171 0.39 0.36 -16.53
CA THR A 171 -0.83 0.94 -17.09
C THR A 171 -1.27 2.17 -16.27
N PRO A 172 -2.03 3.08 -16.90
CA PRO A 172 -2.65 4.17 -16.17
C PRO A 172 -3.49 3.64 -15.00
N PRO A 173 -3.46 4.33 -13.84
CA PRO A 173 -4.28 3.97 -12.69
C PRO A 173 -5.78 4.03 -13.00
N CYS A 174 -6.59 3.57 -12.04
CA CYS A 174 -8.04 3.73 -12.11
C CYS A 174 -8.41 5.19 -12.40
N ASP A 175 -9.36 5.40 -13.32
CA ASP A 175 -9.88 6.72 -13.65
C ASP A 175 -10.89 7.17 -12.58
N PHE A 176 -10.35 7.57 -11.43
CA PHE A 176 -11.13 8.00 -10.27
C PHE A 176 -10.69 9.38 -9.82
N LYS A 177 -11.66 10.30 -9.69
CA LYS A 177 -11.44 11.65 -9.20
C LYS A 177 -11.52 11.67 -7.67
N ARG A 178 -10.39 11.98 -7.03
CA ARG A 178 -10.26 12.12 -5.57
C ARG A 178 -10.64 13.51 -5.10
N ASP A 179 -11.10 13.61 -3.86
CA ASP A 179 -11.10 14.86 -3.11
C ASP A 179 -9.68 15.22 -2.68
N LEU A 180 -9.23 16.43 -3.07
CA LEU A 180 -7.89 16.94 -2.78
C LEU A 180 -7.88 17.93 -1.60
N ASP A 181 -9.03 18.20 -0.97
CA ASP A 181 -9.07 18.91 0.31
C ASP A 181 -8.60 17.96 1.44
N MET A 182 -7.28 17.93 1.63
CA MET A 182 -6.63 17.09 2.63
C MET A 182 -7.12 17.33 4.06
N ALA A 183 -7.57 18.55 4.37
CA ALA A 183 -8.10 18.87 5.69
C ALA A 183 -9.48 18.23 5.89
N ALA A 184 -10.36 18.35 4.89
CA ALA A 184 -11.67 17.69 4.90
C ALA A 184 -11.53 16.17 4.93
N CYS A 185 -10.68 15.58 4.07
CA CYS A 185 -10.41 14.15 4.04
C CYS A 185 -9.88 13.63 5.39
N ARG A 186 -8.98 14.36 6.05
CA ARG A 186 -8.48 14.00 7.39
C ARG A 186 -9.60 14.02 8.43
N VAL A 187 -10.45 15.04 8.41
CA VAL A 187 -11.57 15.17 9.35
C VAL A 187 -12.58 14.05 9.15
N ARG A 188 -12.98 13.78 7.90
CA ARG A 188 -13.86 12.68 7.49
C ARG A 188 -13.32 11.33 7.99
N PHE A 189 -12.05 11.05 7.71
CA PHE A 189 -11.40 9.82 8.14
C PHE A 189 -11.36 9.66 9.65
N ARG A 190 -10.97 10.72 10.37
CA ARG A 190 -10.95 10.72 11.83
C ARG A 190 -12.34 10.49 12.43
N GLN A 191 -13.37 11.12 11.89
CA GLN A 191 -14.74 10.94 12.36
C GLN A 191 -15.23 9.51 12.18
N ASN A 192 -14.95 8.89 11.03
CA ASN A 192 -15.28 7.49 10.77
C ASN A 192 -14.58 6.54 11.76
N PHE A 193 -13.29 6.76 12.01
CA PHE A 193 -12.56 5.99 13.02
C PHE A 193 -13.16 6.16 14.42
N LEU A 194 -13.46 7.38 14.85
CA LEU A 194 -14.01 7.64 16.18
C LEU A 194 -15.46 7.16 16.36
N ALA A 195 -16.23 7.01 15.28
CA ALA A 195 -17.58 6.48 15.33
C ALA A 195 -17.63 4.94 15.44
N SER A 196 -16.48 4.28 15.26
CA SER A 196 -16.35 2.81 15.24
C SER A 196 -15.52 2.26 16.42
N ILE A 197 -15.28 3.10 17.45
CA ILE A 197 -14.68 2.73 18.74
C ILE A 197 -15.70 2.81 19.87
#